data_AF-A0A0R3MJ76-F1
#
_entry.id   AF-A0A0R3MJ76-F1
#
_cell.length_a   1.000
_cell.length_b   1.000
_cell.length_c   1.000
_cell.angle_alpha   90.00
_cell.angle_beta   90.00
_cell.angle_gamma   90.00
#
_symmetry.space_group_name_H-M   'P 1'
#
loop_
_entity.id
_entity.type
_entity.pdbx_description
1 polymer ?
#
loop_
_entity_poly.entity_id
_entity_poly.type
_entity_poly.pdbx_seq_one_letter_code
_entity_poly.pdbx_strand_id
1 'polypeptide(L)'
;MSSDAVPRLLELRKLRYHRQQDVLRARQLALEDAVAAVDTAAKNHRAWRQKRVRLEAALYDSVIGQTVALGALVALKAKMTSLHDHDRLLGKDIEKAFAEADQARQARDEACNVVRQTGKQFDKCEHLARALRDAAMGRPEQVCDNRAAVDTPRAGAALEFEELQGNEG
;
A
#
# COMPACT_ATOMS: atom_id res chain seq x y z
N MET A 1 12.37 -32.68 -15.86
CA MET A 1 11.05 -32.09 -15.49
C MET A 1 11.13 -30.65 -14.94
N SER A 2 12.29 -30.00 -14.90
CA SER A 2 12.50 -28.68 -14.27
C SER A 2 12.40 -27.47 -15.21
N SER A 3 12.43 -27.66 -16.53
CA SER A 3 12.53 -26.56 -17.50
C SER A 3 11.28 -25.66 -17.58
N ASP A 4 10.11 -26.19 -17.23
CA ASP A 4 8.80 -25.54 -17.46
C ASP A 4 8.23 -24.85 -16.20
N ALA A 5 8.82 -25.12 -15.02
CA ALA A 5 8.31 -24.64 -13.74
C ALA A 5 8.62 -23.16 -13.50
N VAL A 6 9.81 -22.69 -13.90
CA VAL A 6 10.25 -21.29 -13.68
C VAL A 6 9.50 -20.30 -14.56
N PRO A 7 9.26 -20.56 -15.87
CA PRO A 7 8.41 -19.70 -16.69
C PRO A 7 6.98 -19.57 -16.14
N ARG A 8 6.38 -20.68 -15.69
CA ARG A 8 5.02 -20.66 -15.09
C ARG A 8 4.99 -19.86 -13.79
N LEU A 9 6.02 -20.00 -12.94
CA LEU A 9 6.14 -19.21 -11.71
C LEU A 9 6.30 -17.72 -12.00
N LEU A 10 7.07 -17.36 -13.04
CA LEU A 10 7.24 -15.98 -13.47
C LEU A 10 5.93 -15.35 -13.90
N GLU A 11 5.13 -16.05 -14.72
CA GLU A 11 3.80 -15.58 -15.14
C GLU A 11 2.85 -15.39 -13.95
N LEU A 12 2.80 -16.34 -13.00
CA LEU A 12 2.00 -16.19 -11.79
C LEU A 12 2.43 -14.97 -10.95
N ARG A 13 3.74 -14.72 -10.82
CA ARG A 13 4.25 -13.55 -10.09
C ARG A 13 3.97 -12.25 -10.84
N LYS A 14 4.03 -12.25 -12.17
CA LYS A 14 3.65 -11.10 -13.01
C LYS A 14 2.20 -10.72 -12.78
N LEU A 15 1.29 -11.70 -12.86
CA LEU A 15 -0.15 -11.48 -12.60
C LEU A 15 -0.40 -10.98 -11.18
N ARG A 16 0.26 -11.57 -10.18
CA ARG A 16 0.15 -11.11 -8.79
C ARG A 16 0.63 -9.67 -8.63
N TYR A 17 1.76 -9.30 -9.24
CA TYR A 17 2.29 -7.94 -9.17
C TYR A 17 1.33 -6.92 -9.79
N HIS A 18 0.80 -7.19 -10.99
CA HIS A 18 -0.20 -6.32 -11.64
C HIS A 18 -1.46 -6.16 -10.77
N ARG A 19 -1.99 -7.26 -10.22
CA ARG A 19 -3.14 -7.19 -9.31
C ARG A 19 -2.86 -6.32 -8.08
N GLN A 20 -1.65 -6.35 -7.52
CA GLN A 20 -1.30 -5.48 -6.40
C GLN A 20 -1.17 -4.01 -6.83
N GLN A 21 -0.69 -3.73 -8.03
CA GLN A 21 -0.71 -2.38 -8.60
C GLN A 21 -2.13 -1.85 -8.79
N ASP A 22 -3.07 -2.69 -9.25
CA ASP A 22 -4.48 -2.33 -9.37
C ASP A 22 -5.09 -1.98 -8.00
N VAL A 23 -4.80 -2.79 -6.99
CA VAL A 23 -5.22 -2.52 -5.61
C VAL A 23 -4.63 -1.19 -5.12
N LEU A 24 -3.34 -0.93 -5.36
CA LEU A 24 -2.70 0.34 -4.98
C LEU A 24 -3.38 1.54 -5.66
N ARG A 25 -3.68 1.44 -6.95
CA ARG A 25 -4.41 2.50 -7.69
C ARG A 25 -5.79 2.75 -7.09
N ALA A 26 -6.54 1.69 -6.79
CA ALA A 26 -7.84 1.82 -6.12
C ALA A 26 -7.72 2.48 -4.73
N ARG A 27 -6.68 2.16 -3.96
CA ARG A 27 -6.43 2.81 -2.66
C ARG A 27 -6.00 4.28 -2.79
N GLN A 28 -5.30 4.65 -3.85
CA GLN A 28 -4.97 6.05 -4.14
C GLN A 28 -6.24 6.86 -4.46
N LEU A 29 -7.11 6.34 -5.32
CA LEU A 29 -8.40 6.99 -5.61
C LEU A 29 -9.26 7.14 -4.35
N ALA A 30 -9.35 6.09 -3.52
CA ALA A 30 -10.09 6.17 -2.26
C ALA A 30 -9.52 7.21 -1.28
N LEU A 31 -8.19 7.41 -1.27
CA LEU A 31 -7.56 8.47 -0.49
C LEU A 31 -7.88 9.86 -1.04
N GLU A 32 -7.85 10.04 -2.35
CA GLU A 32 -8.22 11.30 -3.00
C GLU A 32 -9.68 11.66 -2.69
N ASP A 33 -10.60 10.70 -2.79
CA ASP A 33 -12.01 10.86 -2.44
C ASP A 33 -12.19 11.24 -0.96
N ALA A 34 -11.48 10.57 -0.05
CA ALA A 34 -11.55 10.86 1.38
C ALA A 34 -11.01 12.26 1.72
N VAL A 35 -9.92 12.70 1.07
CA VAL A 35 -9.40 14.06 1.22
C VAL A 35 -10.39 15.10 0.67
N ALA A 36 -11.01 14.83 -0.47
CA ALA A 36 -12.05 15.70 -1.03
C ALA A 36 -13.28 15.79 -0.10
N ALA A 37 -13.63 14.70 0.60
CA ALA A 37 -14.70 14.69 1.59
C ALA A 37 -14.37 15.58 2.81
N VAL A 38 -13.13 15.55 3.30
CA VAL A 38 -12.64 16.44 4.37
C VAL A 38 -12.78 17.91 3.95
N ASP A 39 -12.32 18.26 2.75
CA ASP A 39 -12.41 19.63 2.23
C ASP A 39 -13.87 20.08 2.09
N THR A 40 -14.73 19.19 1.64
CA THR A 40 -16.17 19.45 1.51
C THR A 40 -16.82 19.67 2.87
N ALA A 41 -16.53 18.82 3.86
CA ALA A 41 -17.03 18.97 5.24
C ALA A 41 -16.54 20.30 5.86
N ALA A 42 -15.26 20.64 5.66
CA ALA A 42 -14.69 21.90 6.15
C ALA A 42 -15.34 23.13 5.50
N LYS A 43 -15.60 23.09 4.19
CA LYS A 43 -16.32 24.16 3.47
C LYS A 43 -17.75 24.31 3.98
N ASN A 44 -18.47 23.20 4.14
CA ASN A 44 -19.85 23.20 4.64
C ASN A 44 -19.95 23.80 6.03
N HIS A 45 -19.06 23.42 6.94
CA HIS A 45 -19.01 23.97 8.29
C HIS A 45 -18.64 25.46 8.32
N ARG A 46 -17.70 25.92 7.49
CA ARG A 46 -17.41 27.37 7.36
C ARG A 46 -18.62 28.14 6.85
N ALA A 47 -19.28 27.64 5.81
CA ALA A 47 -20.49 28.24 5.26
C ALA A 47 -21.62 28.28 6.32
N TRP A 48 -21.78 27.18 7.08
CA TRP A 48 -22.72 27.14 8.18
C TRP A 48 -22.42 28.18 9.26
N ARG A 49 -21.17 28.31 9.71
CA ARG A 49 -20.81 29.31 10.73
C ARG A 49 -21.16 30.74 10.29
N GLN A 50 -20.90 31.09 9.04
CA GLN A 50 -21.29 32.39 8.48
C GLN A 50 -22.80 32.58 8.48
N LYS A 51 -23.56 31.55 8.08
CA LYS A 51 -25.03 31.57 8.10
C LYS A 51 -25.57 31.65 9.53
N ARG A 52 -24.99 30.88 10.46
CA ARG A 52 -25.40 30.80 11.86
C ARG A 52 -25.33 32.16 12.53
N VAL A 53 -24.23 32.89 12.37
CA VAL A 53 -24.08 34.25 12.93
C VAL A 53 -25.20 35.20 12.45
N ARG A 54 -25.57 35.12 11.16
CA ARG A 54 -26.69 35.94 10.62
C ARG A 54 -28.03 35.53 11.22
N LEU A 55 -28.26 34.23 11.38
CA LEU A 55 -29.50 33.71 11.99
C LEU A 55 -29.59 34.06 13.48
N GLU A 56 -28.48 33.95 14.21
CA GLU A 56 -28.38 34.34 15.62
C GLU A 56 -28.67 35.84 15.80
N ALA A 57 -28.07 36.69 14.96
CA ALA A 57 -28.34 38.13 14.96
C ALA A 57 -29.83 38.43 14.72
N ALA A 58 -30.43 37.81 13.71
CA ALA A 58 -31.86 37.99 13.41
C ALA A 58 -32.78 37.54 14.56
N LEU A 59 -32.40 36.49 15.30
CA LEU A 59 -33.11 36.09 16.51
C LEU A 59 -32.99 37.15 17.60
N TYR A 60 -31.80 37.67 17.87
CA TYR A 60 -31.63 38.73 18.87
C TYR A 60 -32.38 40.02 18.49
N ASP A 61 -32.27 40.47 17.25
CA ASP A 61 -32.94 41.68 16.75
C ASP A 61 -34.46 41.62 16.89
N SER A 62 -35.06 40.41 16.86
CA SER A 62 -36.50 40.23 17.06
C SER A 62 -36.99 40.47 18.50
N VAL A 63 -36.09 40.50 19.47
CA VAL A 63 -36.40 40.57 20.92
C VAL A 63 -35.84 41.84 21.57
N ILE A 64 -34.74 42.38 21.05
CA ILE A 64 -34.10 43.58 21.61
C ILE A 64 -35.09 44.76 21.61
N GLY A 65 -35.28 45.35 22.80
CA GLY A 65 -36.17 46.50 22.99
C GLY A 65 -37.67 46.19 22.90
N GLN A 66 -38.05 44.92 22.76
CA GLN A 66 -39.45 44.48 22.68
C GLN A 66 -39.90 43.81 23.99
N THR A 67 -41.15 44.06 24.39
CA THR A 67 -41.78 43.30 25.48
C THR A 67 -42.29 41.98 24.91
N VAL A 68 -41.65 40.87 25.28
CA VAL A 68 -41.97 39.55 24.72
C VAL A 68 -42.44 38.60 25.82
N ALA A 69 -43.45 37.78 25.52
CA ALA A 69 -43.94 36.77 26.45
C ALA A 69 -42.85 35.74 26.77
N LEU A 70 -42.83 35.23 28.02
CA LEU A 70 -41.84 34.25 28.47
C LEU A 70 -41.79 33.01 27.56
N GLY A 71 -42.95 32.52 27.09
CA GLY A 71 -43.01 31.39 26.16
C GLY A 71 -42.27 31.63 24.84
N ALA A 72 -42.28 32.86 24.32
CA ALA A 72 -41.55 33.22 23.12
C ALA A 72 -40.02 33.24 23.35
N LEU A 73 -39.57 33.68 24.53
CA LEU A 73 -38.16 33.61 24.93
C LEU A 73 -37.67 32.17 25.05
N VAL A 74 -38.48 31.27 25.60
CA VAL A 74 -38.16 29.82 25.66
C VAL A 74 -38.05 29.24 24.25
N ALA A 75 -38.97 29.56 23.35
CA ALA A 75 -38.91 29.13 21.96
C ALA A 75 -37.67 29.66 21.24
N LEU A 76 -37.27 30.91 21.50
CA LEU A 76 -36.06 31.51 20.93
C LEU A 76 -34.79 30.81 21.44
N LYS A 77 -34.72 30.52 22.74
CA LYS A 77 -33.64 29.73 23.32
C LYS A 77 -33.53 28.35 22.63
N ALA A 78 -34.65 27.69 22.39
CA ALA A 78 -34.68 26.40 21.69
C ALA A 78 -34.16 26.49 20.24
N LYS A 79 -34.50 27.57 19.52
CA LYS A 79 -33.93 27.83 18.19
C LYS A 79 -32.42 28.05 18.26
N MET A 80 -31.96 28.80 19.25
CA MET A 80 -30.54 29.07 19.46
C MET A 80 -29.75 27.79 19.74
N THR A 81 -30.25 26.93 20.63
CA THR A 81 -29.63 25.63 20.90
C THR A 81 -29.59 24.76 19.66
N SER A 82 -30.66 24.74 18.86
CA SER A 82 -30.70 23.99 17.59
C SER A 82 -29.62 24.46 16.59
N LEU A 83 -29.35 25.76 16.50
CA LEU A 83 -28.28 26.30 15.65
C LEU A 83 -26.89 25.83 16.09
N HIS A 84 -26.63 25.80 17.40
CA HIS A 84 -25.38 25.31 17.96
C HIS A 84 -25.25 23.79 17.87
N ASP A 85 -26.34 23.05 18.05
CA ASP A 85 -26.35 21.59 17.90
C ASP A 85 -25.99 21.20 16.46
N HIS A 86 -26.50 21.93 15.46
CA HIS A 86 -26.12 21.70 14.08
C HIS A 86 -24.64 22.01 13.81
N ASP A 87 -24.09 23.08 14.39
CA ASP A 87 -22.65 23.36 14.30
C ASP A 87 -21.80 22.24 14.91
N ARG A 88 -22.25 21.69 16.04
CA ARG A 88 -21.61 20.56 16.70
C ARG A 88 -21.66 19.28 15.85
N LEU A 89 -22.77 19.02 15.16
CA LEU A 89 -22.89 17.89 14.23
C LEU A 89 -21.91 18.03 13.07
N LEU A 90 -21.84 19.21 12.44
CA LEU A 90 -20.87 19.47 11.36
C LEU A 90 -19.42 19.35 11.85
N GLY A 91 -19.13 19.73 13.09
CA GLY A 91 -17.83 19.49 13.71
C GLY A 91 -17.48 18.00 13.80
N LYS A 92 -18.43 17.16 14.23
CA LYS A 92 -18.24 15.70 14.26
C LYS A 92 -18.09 15.10 12.86
N ASP A 93 -18.82 15.62 11.87
CA ASP A 93 -18.70 15.15 10.48
C ASP A 93 -17.30 15.42 9.92
N ILE A 94 -16.69 16.56 10.27
CA ILE A 94 -15.29 16.86 9.93
C ILE A 94 -14.34 15.87 10.62
N GLU A 95 -14.49 15.65 11.93
CA GLU A 95 -13.65 14.68 12.66
C GLU A 95 -13.74 13.29 12.05
N LYS A 96 -14.95 12.85 11.69
CA LYS A 96 -15.19 11.57 11.02
C LYS A 96 -14.52 11.52 9.65
N ALA A 97 -14.65 12.56 8.84
CA ALA A 97 -14.01 12.63 7.53
C ALA A 97 -12.47 12.57 7.64
N PHE A 98 -11.88 13.23 8.65
CA PHE A 98 -10.45 13.13 8.93
C PHE A 98 -10.03 11.71 9.31
N ALA A 99 -10.80 11.05 10.19
CA ALA A 99 -10.52 9.66 10.57
C ALA A 99 -10.60 8.70 9.36
N GLU A 100 -11.58 8.89 8.47
CA GLU A 100 -11.71 8.12 7.23
C GLU A 100 -10.52 8.38 6.28
N ALA A 101 -10.08 9.64 6.14
CA ALA A 101 -8.90 9.98 5.35
C ALA A 101 -7.61 9.37 5.91
N ASP A 102 -7.43 9.37 7.23
CA ASP A 102 -6.27 8.74 7.86
C ASP A 102 -6.27 7.21 7.70
N GLN A 103 -7.43 6.57 7.79
CA GLN A 103 -7.57 5.14 7.46
C GLN A 103 -7.24 4.86 6.00
N ALA A 104 -7.68 5.71 5.06
CA ALA A 104 -7.36 5.58 3.65
C ALA A 104 -5.84 5.74 3.39
N ARG A 105 -5.16 6.65 4.11
CA ARG A 105 -3.70 6.80 4.06
C ARG A 105 -3.00 5.53 4.51
N GLN A 106 -3.37 5.00 5.67
CA GLN A 106 -2.80 3.75 6.21
C GLN A 106 -2.99 2.58 5.23
N ALA A 107 -4.21 2.40 4.70
CA ALA A 107 -4.50 1.35 3.73
C ALA A 107 -3.70 1.50 2.42
N ARG A 108 -3.45 2.74 1.97
CA ARG A 108 -2.61 3.02 0.81
C ARG A 108 -1.15 2.67 1.09
N ASP A 109 -0.63 3.00 2.27
CA ASP A 109 0.76 2.72 2.63
C ASP A 109 1.02 1.22 2.81
N GLU A 110 0.05 0.49 3.36
CA GLU A 110 0.05 -0.98 3.39
C GLU A 110 0.08 -1.56 1.97
N ALA A 111 -0.80 -1.09 1.07
CA ALA A 111 -0.80 -1.53 -0.32
C ALA A 111 0.52 -1.21 -1.03
N CYS A 112 1.11 -0.04 -0.77
CA CYS A 112 2.41 0.35 -1.31
C CYS A 112 3.53 -0.60 -0.84
N ASN A 113 3.51 -0.99 0.43
CA ASN A 113 4.44 -1.97 0.98
C ASN A 113 4.28 -3.34 0.33
N VAL A 114 3.05 -3.79 0.12
CA VAL A 114 2.76 -5.06 -0.56
C VAL A 114 3.25 -5.03 -2.01
N VAL A 115 2.98 -3.96 -2.77
CA VAL A 115 3.49 -3.81 -4.14
C VAL A 115 5.01 -3.85 -4.17
N ARG A 116 5.69 -3.17 -3.23
CA ARG A 116 7.15 -3.20 -3.13
C ARG A 116 7.68 -4.62 -2.87
N GLN A 117 7.03 -5.37 -1.98
CA GLN A 117 7.42 -6.75 -1.69
C GLN A 117 7.17 -7.69 -2.86
N THR A 118 6.01 -7.58 -3.52
CA THR A 118 5.69 -8.42 -4.68
C THR A 118 6.56 -8.09 -5.89
N GLY A 119 6.92 -6.82 -6.09
CA GLY A 119 7.89 -6.38 -7.10
C GLY A 119 9.24 -7.04 -6.89
N LYS A 120 9.81 -6.97 -5.68
CA LYS A 120 11.07 -7.67 -5.35
C LYS A 120 11.03 -9.17 -5.63
N GLN A 121 9.87 -9.81 -5.39
CA GLN A 121 9.70 -11.24 -5.67
C GLN A 121 9.57 -11.51 -7.18
N PHE A 122 8.90 -10.63 -7.91
CA PHE A 122 8.83 -10.69 -9.36
C PHE A 122 10.22 -10.56 -9.98
N ASP A 123 10.99 -9.53 -9.61
CA ASP A 123 12.35 -9.28 -10.10
C ASP A 123 13.26 -10.49 -9.87
N LYS A 124 13.23 -11.08 -8.67
CA LYS A 124 13.98 -12.31 -8.35
C LYS A 124 13.65 -13.47 -9.30
N CYS A 125 12.37 -13.71 -9.57
CA CYS A 125 11.97 -14.77 -10.49
C CYS A 125 12.34 -14.44 -11.93
N GLU A 126 12.30 -13.17 -12.31
CA GLU A 126 12.70 -12.73 -13.63
C GLU A 126 14.21 -12.95 -13.85
N HIS A 127 15.03 -12.58 -12.88
CA HIS A 127 16.47 -12.85 -12.90
C HIS A 127 16.77 -14.35 -12.99
N LEU A 128 16.08 -15.19 -12.23
CA LEU A 128 16.22 -16.65 -12.32
C LEU A 128 15.82 -17.18 -13.70
N ALA A 129 14.72 -16.69 -14.29
CA ALA A 129 14.28 -17.09 -15.62
C ALA A 129 15.27 -16.63 -16.72
N ARG A 130 15.88 -15.45 -16.57
CA ARG A 130 16.96 -14.99 -17.45
C ARG A 130 18.19 -15.90 -17.33
N ALA A 131 18.68 -16.14 -16.11
CA ALA A 131 19.83 -17.01 -15.87
C ALA A 131 19.64 -18.43 -16.43
N LEU A 132 18.43 -19.01 -16.32
CA LEU A 132 18.12 -20.31 -16.91
C LEU A 132 18.11 -20.29 -18.45
N ARG A 133 17.59 -19.21 -19.06
CA ARG A 133 17.65 -19.03 -20.51
C ARG A 133 19.10 -18.89 -20.98
N ASP A 134 19.89 -18.08 -20.29
CA ASP A 134 21.30 -17.86 -20.62
C ASP A 134 22.11 -19.16 -20.48
N ALA A 135 21.88 -19.95 -19.42
CA ALA A 135 22.50 -21.25 -19.22
C ALA A 135 22.08 -22.31 -20.27
N ALA A 136 20.85 -22.22 -20.80
CA ALA A 136 20.40 -23.07 -21.89
C ALA A 136 21.03 -22.65 -23.23
N MET A 137 21.20 -21.34 -23.46
CA MET A 137 21.83 -20.78 -24.67
C MET A 137 23.36 -20.93 -24.69
N GLY A 138 24.00 -21.01 -23.52
CA GLY A 138 25.43 -21.29 -23.37
C GLY A 138 25.79 -22.79 -23.39
N ARG A 139 24.82 -23.67 -23.67
CA ARG A 139 24.98 -25.13 -23.75
C ARG A 139 24.96 -25.78 -25.15
N PRO A 140 25.37 -25.13 -26.26
CA PRO A 140 25.77 -25.85 -27.47
C PRO A 140 27.27 -26.24 -27.34
N GLU A 141 27.63 -27.48 -27.67
CA GLU A 141 29.02 -28.03 -27.72
C GLU A 141 29.66 -28.55 -26.41
N GLN A 142 29.03 -29.52 -25.73
CA GLN A 142 29.76 -30.54 -24.95
C GLN A 142 29.30 -31.96 -25.31
N VAL A 143 28.96 -32.17 -26.57
CA VAL A 143 28.73 -33.47 -27.17
C VAL A 143 29.55 -33.47 -28.47
N CYS A 144 30.41 -34.49 -28.64
CA CYS A 144 31.61 -34.58 -29.52
C CYS A 144 32.86 -34.02 -28.79
N ASP A 145 33.89 -34.76 -28.39
CA ASP A 145 34.44 -36.05 -28.83
C ASP A 145 34.90 -36.90 -27.65
N ASN A 146 34.38 -38.12 -27.53
CA ASN A 146 35.03 -39.21 -26.79
C ASN A 146 35.06 -40.44 -27.71
N ARG A 147 35.78 -40.32 -28.83
CA ARG A 147 36.10 -41.45 -29.70
C ARG A 147 37.43 -41.22 -30.42
N ALA A 148 38.53 -41.48 -29.71
CA ALA A 148 39.74 -42.15 -30.22
C ALA A 148 40.96 -41.81 -29.36
N ALA A 149 41.36 -42.72 -28.47
CA ALA A 149 42.76 -43.08 -28.29
C ALA A 149 42.81 -44.48 -27.66
N VAL A 150 43.17 -45.43 -28.52
CA VAL A 150 43.45 -46.83 -28.23
C VAL A 150 44.78 -46.94 -27.49
N ASP A 151 44.77 -47.77 -26.44
CA ASP A 151 45.85 -48.57 -25.83
C ASP A 151 47.32 -48.13 -25.96
N THR A 152 47.99 -47.98 -24.81
CA THR A 152 49.02 -48.96 -24.37
C THR A 152 49.40 -48.77 -22.88
N PRO A 153 49.88 -49.84 -22.21
CA PRO A 153 49.83 -49.97 -20.75
C PRO A 153 51.19 -49.83 -20.02
N ARG A 154 51.07 -49.64 -18.70
CA ARG A 154 51.83 -50.31 -17.60
C ARG A 154 52.88 -49.49 -16.84
N ALA A 155 52.77 -49.69 -15.52
CA ALA A 155 53.80 -49.72 -14.47
C ALA A 155 54.12 -48.41 -13.74
N GLY A 156 54.02 -48.47 -12.41
CA GLY A 156 54.63 -47.49 -11.52
C GLY A 156 53.87 -47.33 -10.20
N ALA A 157 53.81 -48.38 -9.40
CA ALA A 157 53.47 -48.23 -7.99
C ALA A 157 54.58 -47.44 -7.29
N ALA A 158 54.22 -46.37 -6.58
CA ALA A 158 54.97 -45.85 -5.46
C ALA A 158 54.01 -45.05 -4.58
N LEU A 159 53.62 -45.68 -3.47
CA LEU A 159 53.04 -45.02 -2.31
C LEU A 159 54.11 -44.14 -1.70
N GLU A 160 53.86 -42.84 -1.60
CA GLU A 160 54.51 -42.01 -0.57
C GLU A 160 53.40 -41.30 0.22
N PHE A 161 53.13 -41.90 1.37
CA PHE A 161 52.57 -41.26 2.54
C PHE A 161 53.71 -40.47 3.20
N GLU A 162 53.65 -39.15 3.19
CA GLU A 162 54.28 -38.30 4.21
C GLU A 162 53.12 -37.56 4.90
N GLU A 163 52.77 -37.97 6.12
CA GLU A 163 53.29 -37.38 7.37
C GLU A 163 53.09 -35.87 7.46
N LEU A 164 51.95 -35.49 8.03
CA LEU A 164 51.88 -34.32 8.90
C LEU A 164 51.45 -34.80 10.28
N GLN A 165 52.41 -35.40 11.01
CA GLN A 165 52.42 -35.36 12.46
C GLN A 165 52.94 -33.98 12.89
N GLY A 166 52.18 -33.33 13.76
CA GLY A 166 52.47 -32.01 14.29
C GLY A 166 51.47 -31.59 15.34
N ASN A 167 51.20 -32.51 16.27
CA ASN A 167 50.65 -32.31 17.62
C ASN A 167 51.33 -31.15 18.36
N GLU A 168 50.83 -30.58 19.45
CA GLU A 168 49.58 -30.53 20.23
C GLU A 168 49.87 -29.48 21.33
N GLY A 169 48.89 -29.18 22.18
CA GLY A 169 49.17 -28.70 23.53
C GLY A 169 49.75 -29.78 24.44
#